data_AF-A0A136IQH3-F1
#
_entry.id   AF-A0A136IQH3-F1
#
_cell.length_a   1.000
_cell.length_b   1.000
_cell.length_c   1.000
_cell.angle_alpha   90.00
_cell.angle_beta   90.00
_cell.angle_gamma   90.00
#
_symmetry.space_group_name_H-M   'P 1'
#
loop_
_entity.id
_entity.type
_entity.pdbx_description
1 polymer ?
#
loop_
_entity_poly.entity_id
_entity_poly.type
_entity_poly.pdbx_seq_one_letter_code
_entity_poly.pdbx_strand_id
1 'polypeptide(L)'
;MSRELPAILSQHFVERYFDLILLPSSHRGFHDDWLAGIKNLMSSHDGLYYSVLACSASHIHLLNNSTPAQSFSLQYYSSATKALSVQLTGPADPEDDNGLLMTVVLLYLHGCMGLGTYSDIPIHVNAAMRIVRSRFLEGSGTIQYLFDRIAVESVLYQIFLMSTGLWTQAPEADFTFDDHFWGQAEDILDRCHLFPGNDTATLNSPVLGLPPALFRLSFLLRSQFGCGLFPDPAVVNQVRSEVEDWELALLLLDEPFPSFVEHNSAPQAAYEAEAQQVHRDAKCLYALIASLLLGQLDRDNDPGSGPPLPESPEAWQVAKAVRILKRHKRTVGWTKCFIGNWPVYTIGFFMTASQDQELVRDDLQRRCDAMGSAQVARFKQDLEKVWAQRRGDSI
;
A
#
# COMPACT_ATOMS: atom_id res chain seq x y z
N MET A 1 -13.83 -19.83 -27.92
CA MET A 1 -12.97 -19.02 -27.04
C MET A 1 -13.28 -19.14 -25.53
N SER A 2 -14.22 -19.97 -25.04
CA SER A 2 -14.63 -19.91 -23.61
C SER A 2 -13.92 -20.87 -22.64
N ARG A 3 -13.25 -21.94 -23.08
CA ARG A 3 -12.57 -22.90 -22.17
C ARG A 3 -11.12 -22.54 -21.83
N GLU A 4 -10.46 -21.76 -22.67
CA GLU A 4 -9.03 -21.40 -22.49
C GLU A 4 -8.85 -20.11 -21.68
N LEU A 5 -9.87 -19.24 -21.61
CA LEU A 5 -9.78 -17.96 -20.93
C LEU A 5 -9.37 -18.07 -19.46
N PRO A 6 -9.96 -18.98 -18.63
CA PRO A 6 -9.53 -19.10 -17.24
C PRO A 6 -8.07 -19.54 -17.08
N ALA A 7 -7.56 -20.37 -17.98
CA ALA A 7 -6.16 -20.79 -17.98
C ALA A 7 -5.23 -19.61 -18.30
N ILE A 8 -5.56 -18.81 -19.31
CA ILE A 8 -4.81 -17.59 -19.67
C ILE A 8 -4.80 -16.59 -18.51
N LEU A 9 -5.93 -16.37 -17.86
CA LEU A 9 -6.04 -15.46 -16.72
C LEU A 9 -5.26 -15.97 -15.50
N SER A 10 -5.28 -17.28 -15.23
CA SER A 10 -4.50 -17.88 -14.15
C SER A 10 -3.00 -17.76 -14.42
N GLN A 11 -2.57 -17.97 -15.67
CA GLN A 11 -1.18 -17.77 -16.07
C GLN A 11 -0.77 -16.30 -15.92
N HIS A 12 -1.61 -15.36 -16.35
CA HIS A 12 -1.36 -13.92 -16.18
C HIS A 12 -1.26 -13.52 -14.70
N PHE A 13 -2.04 -14.15 -13.82
CA PHE A 13 -1.93 -13.91 -12.38
C PHE A 13 -0.51 -14.19 -11.90
N VAL A 14 -0.02 -15.40 -12.19
CA VAL A 14 1.28 -15.93 -11.77
C VAL A 14 2.43 -15.11 -12.36
N GLU A 15 2.36 -14.78 -13.66
CA GLU A 15 3.50 -14.20 -14.37
C GLU A 15 3.59 -12.67 -14.30
N ARG A 16 2.48 -11.99 -13.98
CA ARG A 16 2.39 -10.53 -14.11
C ARG A 16 1.77 -9.83 -12.91
N TYR A 17 0.70 -10.38 -12.34
CA TYR A 17 -0.03 -9.70 -11.27
C TYR A 17 0.57 -9.97 -9.88
N PHE A 18 0.98 -11.21 -9.61
CA PHE A 18 1.45 -11.64 -8.29
C PHE A 18 2.68 -10.86 -7.80
N ASP A 19 3.60 -10.52 -8.72
CA ASP A 19 4.78 -9.69 -8.41
C ASP A 19 4.44 -8.25 -7.98
N LEU A 20 3.19 -7.80 -8.15
CA LEU A 20 2.74 -6.45 -7.78
C LEU A 20 2.11 -6.36 -6.39
N ILE A 21 1.82 -7.49 -5.75
CA ILE A 21 1.10 -7.54 -4.46
C ILE A 21 2.00 -7.88 -3.27
N LEU A 22 3.27 -8.18 -3.51
CA LEU A 22 4.31 -8.36 -2.49
C LEU A 22 5.52 -7.47 -2.77
N LEU A 23 6.25 -7.13 -1.72
CA LEU A 23 7.46 -6.32 -1.82
C LEU A 23 8.64 -7.15 -2.38
N PRO A 24 9.35 -6.62 -3.39
CA PRO A 24 10.52 -7.30 -3.96
C PRO A 24 11.72 -7.36 -3.01
N SER A 25 11.74 -6.51 -1.99
CA SER A 25 12.79 -6.47 -0.95
C SER A 25 12.60 -7.52 0.15
N SER A 26 11.49 -8.25 0.14
CA SER A 26 11.20 -9.27 1.15
C SER A 26 11.85 -10.61 0.80
N HIS A 27 11.95 -11.50 1.79
CA HIS A 27 12.52 -12.82 1.58
C HIS A 27 11.67 -13.62 0.57
N ARG A 28 12.33 -14.24 -0.44
CA ARG A 28 11.65 -14.98 -1.53
C ARG A 28 10.70 -16.06 -1.06
N GLY A 29 10.95 -16.64 0.12
CA GLY A 29 10.06 -17.63 0.73
C GLY A 29 8.61 -17.15 0.86
N PHE A 30 8.36 -15.86 1.09
CA PHE A 30 6.99 -15.32 1.11
C PHE A 30 6.30 -15.43 -0.25
N HIS A 31 7.03 -15.14 -1.33
CA HIS A 31 6.51 -15.23 -2.70
C HIS A 31 6.23 -16.69 -3.06
N ASP A 32 7.20 -17.57 -2.82
CA ASP A 32 7.10 -18.98 -3.18
C ASP A 32 5.98 -19.70 -2.41
N ASP A 33 5.90 -19.48 -1.09
CA ASP A 33 4.91 -20.10 -0.22
C ASP A 33 3.48 -19.63 -0.55
N TRP A 34 3.28 -18.31 -0.68
CA TRP A 34 1.95 -17.80 -0.95
C TRP A 34 1.45 -18.20 -2.34
N LEU A 35 2.30 -18.15 -3.37
CA LEU A 35 1.95 -18.57 -4.72
C LEU A 35 1.63 -20.08 -4.77
N ALA A 36 2.40 -20.91 -4.06
CA ALA A 36 2.11 -22.33 -3.94
C ALA A 36 0.79 -22.58 -3.21
N GLY A 37 0.54 -21.86 -2.11
CA GLY A 37 -0.72 -21.91 -1.37
C GLY A 37 -1.93 -21.57 -2.25
N ILE A 38 -1.86 -20.48 -3.01
CA ILE A 38 -2.90 -20.08 -3.95
C ILE A 38 -3.15 -21.20 -4.97
N LYS A 39 -2.11 -21.69 -5.65
CA LYS A 39 -2.23 -22.74 -6.68
C LYS A 39 -2.88 -24.02 -6.14
N ASN A 40 -2.52 -24.43 -4.93
CA ASN A 40 -3.06 -25.64 -4.30
C ASN A 40 -4.54 -25.46 -3.94
N LEU A 41 -4.89 -24.33 -3.31
CA LEU A 41 -6.24 -24.08 -2.78
C LEU A 41 -7.27 -23.70 -3.85
N MET A 42 -6.84 -23.14 -4.99
CA MET A 42 -7.75 -22.80 -6.11
C MET A 42 -8.53 -24.00 -6.66
N SER A 43 -8.05 -25.23 -6.45
CA SER A 43 -8.75 -26.44 -6.90
C SER A 43 -9.95 -26.83 -6.03
N SER A 44 -9.98 -26.37 -4.77
CA SER A 44 -10.98 -26.72 -3.77
C SER A 44 -11.75 -25.52 -3.22
N HIS A 45 -11.32 -24.29 -3.51
CA HIS A 45 -11.93 -23.06 -3.04
C HIS A 45 -12.38 -22.21 -4.23
N ASP A 46 -13.66 -22.31 -4.60
CA ASP A 46 -14.25 -21.57 -5.73
C ASP A 46 -14.11 -20.06 -5.57
N GLY A 47 -14.26 -19.54 -4.34
CA GLY A 47 -14.06 -18.11 -4.05
C GLY A 47 -12.66 -17.65 -4.43
N LEU A 48 -11.64 -18.42 -4.05
CA LEU A 48 -10.24 -18.12 -4.34
C LEU A 48 -9.99 -18.20 -5.85
N TYR A 49 -10.45 -19.27 -6.49
CA TYR A 49 -10.35 -19.44 -7.93
C TYR A 49 -10.91 -18.23 -8.69
N TYR A 50 -12.14 -17.81 -8.38
CA TYR A 50 -12.77 -16.70 -9.07
C TYR A 50 -12.12 -15.35 -8.73
N SER A 51 -11.66 -15.13 -7.49
CA SER A 51 -10.96 -13.89 -7.11
C SER A 51 -9.63 -13.70 -7.87
N VAL A 52 -8.87 -14.78 -8.11
CA VAL A 52 -7.67 -14.78 -8.96
C VAL A 52 -8.01 -14.37 -10.39
N LEU A 53 -9.05 -14.98 -10.98
CA LEU A 53 -9.47 -14.65 -12.35
C LEU A 53 -9.97 -13.20 -12.46
N ALA A 54 -10.69 -12.71 -11.45
CA ALA A 54 -11.16 -11.33 -11.38
C ALA A 54 -9.98 -10.35 -11.38
N CYS A 55 -9.00 -10.54 -10.48
CA CYS A 55 -7.82 -9.68 -10.40
C CYS A 55 -7.05 -9.65 -11.73
N SER A 56 -6.80 -10.81 -12.34
CA SER A 56 -6.12 -10.91 -13.63
C SER A 56 -6.87 -10.21 -14.76
N ALA A 57 -8.19 -10.42 -14.86
CA ALA A 57 -8.99 -9.81 -15.90
C ALA A 57 -9.03 -8.28 -15.74
N SER A 58 -9.12 -7.78 -14.51
CA SER A 58 -9.01 -6.35 -14.20
C SER A 58 -7.67 -5.77 -14.63
N HIS A 59 -6.58 -6.45 -14.29
CA HIS A 59 -5.23 -6.01 -14.63
C HIS A 59 -5.01 -5.98 -16.15
N ILE A 60 -5.48 -7.00 -16.88
CA ILE A 60 -5.44 -7.01 -18.36
C ILE A 60 -6.24 -5.85 -18.95
N HIS A 61 -7.42 -5.56 -18.38
CA HIS A 61 -8.21 -4.40 -18.81
C HIS A 61 -7.41 -3.11 -18.65
N LEU A 62 -6.80 -2.88 -17.49
CA LEU A 62 -6.07 -1.65 -17.18
C LEU A 62 -4.80 -1.47 -18.02
N LEU A 63 -4.11 -2.56 -18.39
CA LEU A 63 -2.93 -2.48 -19.25
C LEU A 63 -3.28 -2.29 -20.74
N ASN A 64 -4.38 -2.90 -21.21
CA ASN A 64 -4.67 -2.99 -22.65
C ASN A 64 -5.95 -2.26 -23.07
N ASN A 65 -6.64 -1.56 -22.17
CA ASN A 65 -7.97 -0.98 -22.37
C ASN A 65 -9.00 -1.97 -22.95
N SER A 66 -8.93 -3.25 -22.53
CA SER A 66 -9.78 -4.32 -23.07
C SER A 66 -11.16 -4.34 -22.39
N THR A 67 -12.20 -3.81 -23.04
CA THR A 67 -13.58 -3.81 -22.50
C THR A 67 -14.10 -5.23 -22.16
N PRO A 68 -13.87 -6.27 -22.98
CA PRO A 68 -14.28 -7.63 -22.62
C PRO A 68 -13.63 -8.13 -21.32
N ALA A 69 -12.35 -7.79 -21.09
CA ALA A 69 -11.66 -8.18 -19.87
C ALA A 69 -12.29 -7.54 -18.62
N GLN A 70 -12.73 -6.27 -18.71
CA GLN A 70 -13.45 -5.63 -17.62
C GLN A 70 -14.77 -6.34 -17.30
N SER A 71 -15.54 -6.73 -18.31
CA SER A 71 -16.78 -7.48 -18.12
C SER A 71 -16.53 -8.82 -17.43
N PHE A 72 -15.48 -9.55 -17.83
CA PHE A 72 -15.10 -10.80 -17.16
C PHE A 72 -14.63 -10.57 -15.73
N SER A 73 -13.87 -9.50 -15.48
CA SER A 73 -13.43 -9.09 -14.14
C SER A 73 -14.60 -9.02 -13.16
N LEU A 74 -15.66 -8.28 -13.54
CA LEU A 74 -16.84 -8.10 -12.69
C LEU A 74 -17.67 -9.38 -12.55
N GLN A 75 -17.77 -10.20 -13.61
CA GLN A 75 -18.44 -11.49 -13.55
C GLN A 75 -17.74 -12.47 -12.59
N TYR A 76 -16.41 -12.55 -12.65
CA TYR A 76 -15.63 -13.38 -11.75
C TYR A 76 -15.66 -12.85 -10.32
N TYR A 77 -15.59 -11.53 -10.14
CA TYR A 77 -15.78 -10.90 -8.82
C TYR A 77 -17.15 -11.28 -8.21
N SER A 78 -18.23 -11.15 -8.98
CA SER A 78 -19.58 -11.55 -8.53
C SER A 78 -19.67 -13.05 -8.23
N SER A 79 -18.97 -13.89 -8.99
CA SER A 79 -18.92 -15.34 -8.72
C SER A 79 -18.16 -15.64 -7.43
N ALA A 80 -17.05 -14.93 -7.18
CA ALA A 80 -16.25 -15.07 -5.96
C ALA A 80 -17.05 -14.67 -4.71
N THR A 81 -17.76 -13.53 -4.74
CA THR A 81 -18.58 -13.09 -3.61
C THR A 81 -19.75 -14.03 -3.35
N LYS A 82 -20.36 -14.60 -4.39
CA LYS A 82 -21.38 -15.65 -4.25
C LYS A 82 -20.82 -16.93 -3.61
N ALA A 83 -19.66 -17.39 -4.06
CA ALA A 83 -19.00 -18.56 -3.48
C ALA A 83 -18.63 -18.31 -2.01
N LEU A 84 -18.11 -17.12 -1.70
CA LEU A 84 -17.81 -16.69 -0.33
C LEU A 84 -19.06 -16.72 0.56
N SER A 85 -20.19 -16.18 0.08
CA SER A 85 -21.44 -16.19 0.82
C SER A 85 -21.93 -17.61 1.12
N VAL A 86 -21.81 -18.54 0.17
CA VAL A 86 -22.14 -19.96 0.39
C VAL A 86 -21.22 -20.58 1.44
N GLN A 87 -19.91 -20.37 1.32
CA GLN A 87 -18.91 -20.89 2.26
C GLN A 87 -19.14 -20.41 3.70
N LEU A 88 -19.48 -19.12 3.88
CA LEU A 88 -19.78 -18.54 5.19
C LEU A 88 -21.08 -19.06 5.83
N THR A 89 -21.95 -19.71 5.07
CA THR A 89 -23.15 -20.39 5.60
C THR A 89 -22.91 -21.86 5.94
N GLY A 90 -21.70 -22.37 5.65
CA GLY A 90 -21.29 -23.72 5.96
C GLY A 90 -20.86 -23.90 7.42
N PRO A 91 -20.59 -25.16 7.84
CA PRO A 91 -20.22 -25.50 9.22
C PRO A 91 -18.72 -25.28 9.53
N ALA A 92 -17.92 -24.80 8.58
CA ALA A 92 -16.48 -24.63 8.75
C ALA A 92 -16.17 -23.32 9.49
N ASP A 93 -15.19 -23.37 10.40
CA ASP A 93 -14.72 -22.19 11.12
C ASP A 93 -13.98 -21.25 10.15
N PRO A 94 -14.49 -20.03 9.89
CA PRO A 94 -13.89 -19.10 8.94
C PRO A 94 -12.44 -18.70 9.25
N GLU A 95 -12.03 -18.88 10.50
CA GLU A 95 -10.78 -18.39 11.07
C GLU A 95 -9.60 -19.28 10.67
N ASP A 96 -9.83 -20.58 10.53
CA ASP A 96 -8.79 -21.55 10.15
C ASP A 96 -8.68 -21.76 8.63
N ASP A 97 -9.54 -21.09 7.84
CA ASP A 97 -9.61 -21.26 6.40
C ASP A 97 -8.73 -20.25 5.65
N ASN A 98 -7.52 -20.69 5.28
CA ASN A 98 -6.60 -19.89 4.46
C ASN A 98 -7.19 -19.53 3.09
N GLY A 99 -7.98 -20.41 2.48
CA GLY A 99 -8.58 -20.16 1.17
C GLY A 99 -9.61 -19.03 1.25
N LEU A 100 -10.40 -19.01 2.33
CA LEU A 100 -11.32 -17.91 2.65
C LEU A 100 -10.57 -16.58 2.82
N LEU A 101 -9.54 -16.55 3.67
CA LEU A 101 -8.79 -15.32 3.93
C LEU A 101 -8.09 -14.81 2.66
N MET A 102 -7.45 -15.69 1.88
CA MET A 102 -6.85 -15.33 0.58
C MET A 102 -7.90 -14.76 -0.39
N THR A 103 -9.11 -15.33 -0.40
CA THR A 103 -10.22 -14.82 -1.22
C THR A 103 -10.56 -13.39 -0.83
N VAL A 104 -10.77 -13.12 0.47
CA VAL A 104 -11.10 -11.78 0.97
C VAL A 104 -9.98 -10.78 0.65
N VAL A 105 -8.72 -11.19 0.80
CA VAL A 105 -7.55 -10.38 0.43
C VAL A 105 -7.58 -9.99 -1.04
N LEU A 106 -7.82 -10.94 -1.94
CA LEU A 106 -7.89 -10.68 -3.38
C LEU A 106 -9.12 -9.84 -3.76
N LEU A 107 -10.24 -9.97 -3.05
CA LEU A 107 -11.45 -9.18 -3.31
C LEU A 107 -11.24 -7.69 -3.00
N TYR A 108 -10.63 -7.33 -1.87
CA TYR A 108 -10.31 -5.92 -1.64
C TYR A 108 -9.20 -5.44 -2.59
N LEU A 109 -8.22 -6.28 -2.95
CA LEU A 109 -7.17 -5.90 -3.92
C LEU A 109 -7.76 -5.60 -5.29
N HIS A 110 -8.77 -6.37 -5.72
CA HIS A 110 -9.55 -6.08 -6.91
C HIS A 110 -10.25 -4.71 -6.82
N GLY A 111 -10.81 -4.35 -5.66
CA GLY A 111 -11.37 -3.01 -5.43
C GLY A 111 -10.32 -1.88 -5.48
N CYS A 112 -9.16 -2.12 -4.89
CA CYS A 112 -8.07 -1.14 -4.81
C CYS A 112 -7.42 -0.90 -6.18
N MET A 113 -6.93 -1.98 -6.81
CA MET A 113 -6.15 -1.94 -8.04
C MET A 113 -7.03 -1.95 -9.29
N GLY A 114 -8.20 -2.57 -9.23
CA GLY A 114 -9.15 -2.69 -10.34
C GLY A 114 -10.18 -1.58 -10.41
N LEU A 115 -11.21 -1.80 -11.25
CA LEU A 115 -12.32 -0.87 -11.47
C LEU A 115 -13.67 -1.51 -11.09
N GLY A 116 -14.58 -0.68 -10.57
CA GLY A 116 -16.00 -1.01 -10.41
C GLY A 116 -16.41 -1.69 -9.11
N THR A 117 -15.50 -1.90 -8.17
CA THR A 117 -15.77 -2.55 -6.87
C THR A 117 -15.18 -1.79 -5.68
N TYR A 118 -14.82 -0.51 -5.88
CA TYR A 118 -14.20 0.33 -4.85
C TYR A 118 -15.07 0.49 -3.60
N SER A 119 -16.39 0.60 -3.78
CA SER A 119 -17.37 0.68 -2.68
C SER A 119 -17.39 -0.54 -1.78
N ASP A 120 -16.88 -1.67 -2.24
CA ASP A 120 -16.91 -2.93 -1.51
C ASP A 120 -15.62 -3.16 -0.70
N ILE A 121 -14.61 -2.30 -0.86
CA ILE A 121 -13.36 -2.41 -0.09
C ILE A 121 -13.62 -2.43 1.42
N PRO A 122 -14.43 -1.51 2.01
CA PRO A 122 -14.64 -1.52 3.46
C PRO A 122 -15.20 -2.81 4.01
N ILE A 123 -16.17 -3.43 3.33
CA ILE A 123 -16.79 -4.67 3.80
C ILE A 123 -15.79 -5.84 3.78
N HIS A 124 -14.94 -5.92 2.76
CA HIS A 124 -13.91 -6.97 2.67
C HIS A 124 -12.78 -6.76 3.68
N VAL A 125 -12.33 -5.51 3.88
CA VAL A 125 -11.31 -5.21 4.89
C VAL A 125 -11.83 -5.51 6.30
N ASN A 126 -13.07 -5.11 6.63
CA ASN A 126 -13.69 -5.45 7.90
C ASN A 126 -13.84 -6.97 8.11
N ALA A 127 -14.15 -7.73 7.06
CA ALA A 127 -14.17 -9.19 7.13
C ALA A 127 -12.78 -9.76 7.42
N ALA A 128 -11.74 -9.27 6.74
CA ALA A 128 -10.36 -9.71 6.97
C ALA A 128 -9.87 -9.34 8.38
N MET A 129 -10.21 -8.14 8.88
CA MET A 129 -9.91 -7.71 10.25
C MET A 129 -10.52 -8.66 11.28
N ARG A 130 -11.78 -9.09 11.09
CA ARG A 130 -12.44 -10.05 12.00
C ARG A 130 -11.75 -11.41 12.00
N ILE A 131 -11.39 -11.94 10.82
CA ILE A 131 -10.67 -13.21 10.69
C ILE A 131 -9.30 -13.11 11.38
N VAL A 132 -8.52 -12.07 11.07
CA VAL A 132 -7.19 -11.83 11.66
C VAL A 132 -7.28 -11.65 13.17
N ARG A 133 -8.27 -10.89 13.65
CA ARG A 133 -8.49 -10.67 15.08
C ARG A 133 -8.71 -11.98 15.80
N SER A 134 -9.68 -12.78 15.34
CA SER A 134 -10.00 -14.02 16.04
C SER A 134 -8.87 -15.05 15.97
N ARG A 135 -8.19 -15.16 14.82
CA ARG A 135 -7.10 -16.11 14.62
C ARG A 135 -5.83 -15.77 15.40
N PHE A 136 -5.48 -14.48 15.51
CA PHE A 136 -4.15 -14.08 15.97
C PHE A 136 -4.14 -13.14 17.18
N LEU A 137 -5.19 -12.34 17.38
CA LEU A 137 -5.20 -11.26 18.39
C LEU A 137 -6.05 -11.61 19.61
N GLU A 138 -7.02 -12.52 19.45
CA GLU A 138 -7.80 -13.08 20.54
C GLU A 138 -7.15 -14.40 21.02
N GLY A 139 -6.97 -14.55 22.34
CA GLY A 139 -6.36 -15.75 22.94
C GLY A 139 -4.84 -15.80 22.85
N SER A 140 -4.29 -17.00 22.60
CA SER A 140 -2.83 -17.26 22.52
C SER A 140 -2.31 -17.38 21.08
N GLY A 141 -2.99 -16.75 20.13
CA GLY A 141 -2.62 -16.77 18.71
C GLY A 141 -1.22 -16.22 18.48
N THR A 142 -0.48 -16.83 17.55
CA THR A 142 0.86 -16.39 17.13
C THR A 142 0.99 -16.56 15.62
N ILE A 143 1.74 -15.68 14.96
CA ILE A 143 2.13 -15.89 13.56
C ILE A 143 3.09 -17.08 13.50
N GLN A 144 2.69 -18.16 12.83
CA GLN A 144 3.48 -19.40 12.70
C GLN A 144 3.94 -19.65 11.27
N TYR A 145 3.15 -19.21 10.29
CA TYR A 145 3.40 -19.45 8.87
C TYR A 145 3.67 -18.16 8.10
N LEU A 146 4.31 -18.29 6.94
CA LEU A 146 4.63 -17.14 6.08
C LEU A 146 3.37 -16.40 5.62
N PHE A 147 2.32 -17.15 5.25
CA PHE A 147 1.04 -16.55 4.88
C PHE A 147 0.36 -15.79 6.03
N ASP A 148 0.49 -16.23 7.29
CA ASP A 148 -0.10 -15.52 8.43
C ASP A 148 0.44 -14.08 8.50
N ARG A 149 1.75 -13.91 8.31
CA ARG A 149 2.39 -12.59 8.27
C ARG A 149 1.94 -11.76 7.07
N ILE A 150 1.88 -12.37 5.88
CA ILE A 150 1.35 -11.69 4.68
C ILE A 150 -0.07 -11.19 4.93
N ALA A 151 -0.94 -12.00 5.54
CA ALA A 151 -2.31 -11.63 5.81
C ALA A 151 -2.43 -10.45 6.77
N VAL A 152 -1.73 -10.50 7.92
CA VAL A 152 -1.73 -9.40 8.90
C VAL A 152 -1.21 -8.10 8.27
N GLU A 153 -0.07 -8.16 7.59
CA GLU A 153 0.51 -6.99 6.94
C GLU A 153 -0.38 -6.45 5.80
N SER A 154 -1.02 -7.33 5.04
CA SER A 154 -1.96 -6.93 3.98
C SER A 154 -3.17 -6.21 4.54
N VAL A 155 -3.74 -6.68 5.66
CA VAL A 155 -4.86 -6.02 6.33
C VAL A 155 -4.43 -4.65 6.84
N LEU A 156 -3.29 -4.54 7.53
CA LEU A 156 -2.77 -3.26 8.02
C LEU A 156 -2.53 -2.26 6.89
N TYR A 157 -1.93 -2.70 5.77
CA TYR A 157 -1.68 -1.83 4.64
C TYR A 157 -2.99 -1.29 4.04
N GLN A 158 -4.05 -2.10 3.98
CA GLN A 158 -5.34 -1.64 3.50
C GLN A 158 -6.07 -0.73 4.48
N ILE A 159 -6.00 -1.01 5.78
CA ILE A 159 -6.50 -0.08 6.81
C ILE A 159 -5.83 1.28 6.62
N PHE A 160 -4.51 1.31 6.43
CA PHE A 160 -3.78 2.55 6.17
C PHE A 160 -4.28 3.30 4.92
N LEU A 161 -4.40 2.61 3.78
CA LEU A 161 -4.86 3.22 2.53
C LEU A 161 -6.29 3.77 2.62
N MET A 162 -7.19 3.03 3.26
CA MET A 162 -8.56 3.48 3.51
C MET A 162 -8.63 4.68 4.44
N SER A 163 -7.85 4.64 5.52
CA SER A 163 -7.88 5.68 6.55
C SER A 163 -7.25 6.98 6.07
N THR A 164 -6.33 6.91 5.10
CA THR A 164 -5.68 8.09 4.53
C THR A 164 -6.40 8.65 3.30
N GLY A 165 -7.06 7.78 2.52
CA GLY A 165 -7.93 8.13 1.40
C GLY A 165 -7.28 9.07 0.37
N LEU A 166 -8.12 9.83 -0.33
CA LEU A 166 -7.69 11.00 -1.10
C LEU A 166 -7.69 12.25 -0.21
N TRP A 167 -6.80 13.19 -0.47
CA TRP A 167 -6.73 14.46 0.26
C TRP A 167 -7.90 15.40 -0.04
N THR A 168 -8.54 15.30 -1.21
CA THR A 168 -9.74 16.11 -1.52
C THR A 168 -11.05 15.46 -1.08
N GLN A 169 -11.01 14.20 -0.66
CA GLN A 169 -12.20 13.52 -0.16
C GLN A 169 -12.31 13.73 1.35
N ALA A 170 -13.55 13.94 1.80
CA ALA A 170 -13.85 13.84 3.22
C ALA A 170 -13.54 12.40 3.70
N PRO A 171 -13.15 12.22 4.97
CA PRO A 171 -12.99 10.90 5.55
C PRO A 171 -14.22 10.03 5.26
N GLU A 172 -14.02 8.80 4.77
CA GLU A 172 -15.12 7.89 4.47
C GLU A 172 -15.87 7.56 5.78
N ALA A 173 -17.16 7.90 5.83
CA ALA A 173 -17.98 7.68 7.04
C ALA A 173 -18.12 6.19 7.40
N ASP A 174 -17.92 5.30 6.43
CA ASP A 174 -18.20 3.87 6.55
C ASP A 174 -17.00 3.05 7.06
N PHE A 175 -15.84 3.68 7.29
CA PHE A 175 -14.66 3.02 7.85
C PHE A 175 -14.08 3.80 9.02
N THR A 176 -13.98 3.15 10.18
CA THR A 176 -13.38 3.72 11.38
C THR A 176 -12.06 3.03 11.67
N PHE A 177 -10.99 3.83 11.85
CA PHE A 177 -9.69 3.30 12.26
C PHE A 177 -9.78 2.70 13.67
N ASP A 178 -9.44 1.42 13.79
CA ASP A 178 -9.43 0.69 15.06
C ASP A 178 -8.01 0.67 15.63
N ASP A 179 -7.72 1.65 16.50
CA ASP A 179 -6.39 1.83 17.11
C ASP A 179 -5.98 0.62 17.97
N HIS A 180 -6.95 -0.04 18.61
CA HIS A 180 -6.68 -1.23 19.43
C HIS A 180 -6.27 -2.41 18.56
N PHE A 181 -7.00 -2.68 17.47
CA PHE A 181 -6.61 -3.68 16.48
C PHE A 181 -5.21 -3.41 15.92
N TRP A 182 -4.94 -2.15 15.57
CA TRP A 182 -3.64 -1.75 15.03
C TRP A 182 -2.51 -2.07 16.01
N GLY A 183 -2.63 -1.63 17.27
CA GLY A 183 -1.61 -1.86 18.29
C GLY A 183 -1.36 -3.35 18.55
N GLN A 184 -2.40 -4.17 18.61
CA GLN A 184 -2.24 -5.62 18.77
C GLN A 184 -1.55 -6.28 17.57
N ALA A 185 -1.88 -5.83 16.35
CA ALA A 185 -1.27 -6.33 15.12
C ALA A 185 0.20 -5.90 14.98
N GLU A 186 0.55 -4.70 15.45
CA GLU A 186 1.94 -4.24 15.54
C GLU A 186 2.73 -5.10 16.54
N ASP A 187 2.20 -5.31 17.75
CA ASP A 187 2.82 -6.14 18.79
C ASP A 187 3.14 -7.56 18.33
N ILE A 188 2.25 -8.20 17.57
CA ILE A 188 2.47 -9.58 17.08
C ILE A 188 3.48 -9.62 15.93
N LEU A 189 3.52 -8.60 15.06
CA LEU A 189 4.49 -8.50 13.98
C LEU A 189 5.91 -8.25 14.51
N ASP A 190 6.05 -7.46 15.56
CA ASP A 190 7.33 -7.18 16.22
C ASP A 190 7.91 -8.40 16.94
N ARG A 191 7.04 -9.29 17.44
CA ARG A 191 7.47 -10.53 18.11
C ARG A 191 7.79 -11.67 17.14
N CYS A 192 7.38 -11.56 15.87
CA CYS A 192 7.48 -12.64 14.90
C CYS A 192 8.62 -12.42 13.88
N HIS A 193 9.71 -13.18 14.01
CA HIS A 193 10.79 -13.21 13.02
C HIS A 193 10.90 -14.59 12.39
N LEU A 194 10.23 -14.79 11.25
CA LEU A 194 10.19 -16.06 10.52
C LEU A 194 11.55 -16.40 9.88
N PHE A 195 12.38 -15.38 9.63
CA PHE A 195 13.75 -15.53 9.15
C PHE A 195 14.75 -14.91 10.15
N PRO A 196 15.10 -15.63 11.24
CA PRO A 196 16.05 -15.14 12.25
C PRO A 196 17.48 -15.16 11.70
N GLY A 197 18.29 -14.15 12.07
CA GLY A 197 19.70 -14.02 11.62
C GLY A 197 19.91 -13.15 10.37
N ASN A 198 18.86 -12.54 9.84
CA ASN A 198 18.93 -11.53 8.80
C ASN A 198 18.75 -10.14 9.41
N ASP A 199 19.76 -9.28 9.28
CA ASP A 199 19.84 -7.98 10.00
C ASP A 199 18.87 -6.90 9.51
N THR A 200 18.14 -7.13 8.40
CA THR A 200 17.21 -6.13 7.85
C THR A 200 15.76 -6.51 8.13
N ALA A 201 15.07 -5.66 8.92
CA ALA A 201 13.64 -5.78 9.21
C ALA A 201 12.77 -5.88 7.95
N THR A 202 13.24 -5.33 6.84
CA THR A 202 12.57 -5.32 5.52
C THR A 202 12.44 -6.71 4.89
N LEU A 203 13.36 -7.65 5.18
CA LEU A 203 13.30 -9.01 4.63
C LEU A 203 12.14 -9.81 5.23
N ASN A 204 11.81 -9.56 6.49
CA ASN A 204 10.70 -10.21 7.16
C ASN A 204 9.35 -9.56 6.85
N SER A 205 9.30 -8.44 6.13
CA SER A 205 8.06 -7.69 5.89
C SER A 205 7.64 -7.71 4.42
N PRO A 206 6.82 -8.69 4.00
CA PRO A 206 6.45 -8.90 2.62
C PRO A 206 5.46 -7.90 2.04
N VAL A 207 4.73 -7.14 2.88
CA VAL A 207 3.73 -6.18 2.38
C VAL A 207 3.97 -4.78 2.90
N LEU A 208 4.14 -4.60 4.21
CA LEU A 208 4.35 -3.25 4.77
C LEU A 208 5.74 -2.73 4.42
N GLY A 209 6.77 -3.56 4.59
CA GLY A 209 8.18 -3.23 4.46
C GLY A 209 8.70 -2.26 5.52
N LEU A 210 7.87 -1.29 5.89
CA LEU A 210 8.14 -0.21 6.83
C LEU A 210 7.56 -0.56 8.21
N PRO A 211 8.07 0.04 9.29
CA PRO A 211 7.48 -0.12 10.62
C PRO A 211 6.00 0.29 10.64
N PRO A 212 5.08 -0.52 11.21
CA PRO A 212 3.66 -0.17 11.31
C PRO A 212 3.42 1.19 11.96
N ALA A 213 4.18 1.55 12.99
CA ALA A 213 4.17 2.89 13.61
C ALA A 213 4.24 4.05 12.61
N LEU A 214 5.02 3.93 11.52
CA LEU A 214 5.16 5.01 10.54
C LEU A 214 3.88 5.20 9.69
N PHE A 215 3.16 4.12 9.40
CA PHE A 215 1.84 4.19 8.75
C PHE A 215 0.80 4.78 9.70
N ARG A 216 0.82 4.37 10.98
CA ARG A 216 -0.06 4.92 12.03
C ARG A 216 0.17 6.43 12.20
N LEU A 217 1.43 6.86 12.28
CA LEU A 217 1.81 8.27 12.36
C LEU A 217 1.26 9.08 11.16
N SER A 218 1.40 8.54 9.96
CA SER A 218 0.90 9.17 8.73
C SER A 218 -0.63 9.32 8.75
N PHE A 219 -1.35 8.31 9.26
CA PHE A 219 -2.79 8.39 9.47
C PHE A 219 -3.17 9.43 10.54
N LEU A 220 -2.51 9.41 11.71
CA LEU A 220 -2.79 10.34 12.81
C LEU A 220 -2.60 11.80 12.39
N LEU A 221 -1.58 12.08 11.57
CA LEU A 221 -1.37 13.40 10.99
C LEU A 221 -2.47 13.72 9.98
N ARG A 222 -2.78 12.82 9.05
CA ARG A 222 -3.84 13.00 8.05
C ARG A 222 -5.22 13.27 8.66
N SER A 223 -5.55 12.63 9.79
CA SER A 223 -6.83 12.81 10.47
C SER A 223 -7.00 14.20 11.09
N GLN A 224 -5.92 14.97 11.24
CA GLN A 224 -6.01 16.38 11.65
C GLN A 224 -6.43 17.31 10.51
N PHE A 225 -6.36 16.85 9.25
CA PHE A 225 -6.69 17.66 8.07
C PHE A 225 -8.12 17.37 7.58
N GLY A 226 -8.89 18.42 7.31
CA GLY A 226 -10.24 18.31 6.77
C GLY A 226 -11.34 17.94 7.78
N CYS A 227 -11.01 17.75 9.06
CA CYS A 227 -11.99 17.49 10.12
C CYS A 227 -12.63 18.76 10.69
N GLY A 228 -12.06 19.96 10.43
CA GLY A 228 -12.59 21.24 10.91
C GLY A 228 -12.63 21.37 12.44
N LEU A 229 -11.94 20.47 13.14
CA LEU A 229 -11.83 20.40 14.59
C LEU A 229 -10.37 20.65 14.98
N PHE A 230 -10.17 21.31 16.13
CA PHE A 230 -8.84 21.48 16.68
C PHE A 230 -8.25 20.12 17.09
N PRO A 231 -6.99 19.84 16.74
CA PRO A 231 -6.28 18.65 17.19
C PRO A 231 -6.27 18.52 18.71
N ASP A 232 -6.36 17.29 19.21
CA ASP A 232 -6.11 17.01 20.63
C ASP A 232 -4.64 17.31 20.95
N PRO A 233 -4.33 18.25 21.89
CA PRO A 233 -2.95 18.60 22.24
C PRO A 233 -2.12 17.41 22.71
N ALA A 234 -2.72 16.40 23.34
CA ALA A 234 -2.00 15.22 23.79
C ALA A 234 -1.51 14.38 22.59
N VAL A 235 -2.39 14.20 21.60
CA VAL A 235 -2.08 13.48 20.35
C VAL A 235 -1.02 14.24 19.56
N VAL A 236 -1.14 15.57 19.44
CA VAL A 236 -0.13 16.39 18.73
C VAL A 236 1.24 16.30 19.39
N ASN A 237 1.32 16.33 20.72
CA ASN A 237 2.59 16.21 21.43
C ASN A 237 3.24 14.83 21.26
N GLN A 238 2.43 13.75 21.27
CA GLN A 238 2.92 12.42 20.96
C GLN A 238 3.47 12.34 19.53
N VAL A 239 2.67 12.78 18.56
CA VAL A 239 3.03 12.83 17.13
C VAL A 239 4.32 13.64 16.91
N ARG A 240 4.49 14.76 17.63
CA ARG A 240 5.71 15.57 17.57
C ARG A 240 6.95 14.79 17.98
N SER A 241 6.89 14.11 19.13
CA SER A 241 8.02 13.29 19.61
C SER A 241 8.40 12.21 18.59
N GLU A 242 7.40 11.52 18.01
CA GLU A 242 7.65 10.48 17.00
C GLU A 242 8.25 11.06 15.72
N VAL A 243 7.79 12.22 15.26
CA VAL A 243 8.36 12.90 14.08
C VAL A 243 9.80 13.34 14.33
N GLU A 244 10.12 13.88 15.51
CA GLU A 244 11.49 14.28 15.86
C GLU A 244 12.46 13.09 15.79
N ASP A 245 12.06 11.92 16.30
CA ASP A 245 12.85 10.69 16.19
C ASP A 245 13.10 10.29 14.73
N TRP A 246 12.07 10.41 13.88
CA TRP A 246 12.19 10.14 12.45
C TRP A 246 13.09 11.15 11.73
N GLU A 247 12.98 12.44 12.04
CA GLU A 247 13.85 13.47 11.48
C GLU A 247 15.32 13.23 11.84
N LEU A 248 15.60 12.88 13.11
CA LEU A 248 16.93 12.51 13.57
C LEU A 248 17.46 11.31 12.77
N ALA A 249 16.64 10.27 12.59
CA ALA A 249 17.01 9.12 11.77
C ALA A 249 17.30 9.51 10.31
N LEU A 250 16.53 10.43 9.72
CA LEU A 250 16.75 10.92 8.34
C LEU A 250 18.06 11.67 8.16
N LEU A 251 18.48 12.45 9.16
CA LEU A 251 19.74 13.18 9.14
C LEU A 251 20.94 12.24 9.24
N LEU A 252 20.83 11.18 10.03
CA LEU A 252 21.85 10.12 10.13
C LEU A 252 21.93 9.27 8.84
N LEU A 253 20.85 9.23 8.05
CA LEU A 253 20.76 8.55 6.77
C LEU A 253 21.28 9.37 5.57
N ASP A 254 21.93 10.53 5.75
CA ASP A 254 22.58 11.23 4.61
C ASP A 254 23.95 10.64 4.21
N GLU A 255 24.43 9.61 4.91
CA GLU A 255 25.57 8.82 4.45
C GLU A 255 25.23 8.09 3.13
N PRO A 256 26.00 8.32 2.05
CA PRO A 256 25.79 7.64 0.79
C PRO A 256 25.87 6.13 1.03
N PHE A 257 24.90 5.38 0.52
CA PHE A 257 25.04 3.93 0.48
C PHE A 257 26.36 3.66 -0.24
N PRO A 258 27.34 3.00 0.40
CA PRO A 258 28.55 2.62 -0.32
C PRO A 258 28.07 1.84 -1.53
N SER A 259 28.45 2.31 -2.72
CA SER A 259 28.15 1.66 -3.99
C SER A 259 28.90 0.32 -4.02
N PHE A 260 28.40 -0.66 -3.28
CA PHE A 260 28.96 -2.01 -3.18
C PHE A 260 28.54 -2.88 -4.36
N VAL A 261 27.96 -2.30 -5.40
CA VAL A 261 27.92 -2.97 -6.70
C VAL A 261 29.26 -2.67 -7.37
N GLU A 262 30.29 -3.42 -6.98
CA GLU A 262 31.46 -3.59 -7.86
C GLU A 262 30.93 -3.96 -9.25
N HIS A 263 31.54 -3.44 -10.32
CA HIS A 263 31.14 -3.74 -11.71
C HIS A 263 31.13 -5.25 -12.06
N ASN A 264 31.55 -6.11 -11.13
CA ASN A 264 31.58 -7.58 -11.23
C ASN A 264 30.62 -8.30 -10.24
N SER A 265 29.70 -7.59 -9.60
CA SER A 265 28.73 -8.20 -8.67
C SER A 265 27.78 -9.14 -9.42
N ALA A 266 27.42 -10.27 -8.80
CA ALA A 266 26.41 -11.15 -9.37
C ALA A 266 25.09 -10.40 -9.60
N PRO A 267 24.33 -10.66 -10.68
CA PRO A 267 23.07 -9.97 -10.99
C PRO A 267 22.07 -9.93 -9.83
N GLN A 268 22.08 -10.96 -8.99
CA GLN A 268 21.22 -11.08 -7.81
C GLN A 268 21.56 -10.05 -6.72
N ALA A 269 22.84 -9.79 -6.45
CA ALA A 269 23.27 -8.83 -5.44
C ALA A 269 22.93 -7.38 -5.85
N ALA A 270 23.03 -7.07 -7.15
CA ALA A 270 22.63 -5.78 -7.68
C ALA A 270 21.11 -5.54 -7.55
N TYR A 271 20.29 -6.58 -7.80
CA TYR A 271 18.84 -6.53 -7.60
C TYR A 271 18.46 -6.29 -6.14
N GLU A 272 19.09 -7.00 -5.21
CA GLU A 272 18.84 -6.85 -3.77
C GLU A 272 19.23 -5.47 -3.26
N ALA A 273 20.38 -4.94 -3.72
CA ALA A 273 20.80 -3.57 -3.40
C ALA A 273 19.81 -2.51 -3.93
N GLU A 274 19.30 -2.67 -5.17
CA GLU A 274 18.26 -1.79 -5.71
C GLU A 274 16.98 -1.85 -4.87
N ALA A 275 16.53 -3.06 -4.51
CA ALA A 275 15.33 -3.25 -3.70
C ALA A 275 15.45 -2.60 -2.30
N GLN A 276 16.62 -2.74 -1.66
CA GLN A 276 16.91 -2.08 -0.39
C GLN A 276 16.93 -0.56 -0.52
N GLN A 277 17.50 -0.02 -1.61
CA GLN A 277 17.52 1.43 -1.85
C GLN A 277 16.12 1.99 -2.07
N VAL A 278 15.30 1.31 -2.89
CA VAL A 278 13.88 1.66 -3.11
C VAL A 278 13.13 1.69 -1.79
N HIS A 279 13.36 0.68 -0.94
CA HIS A 279 12.71 0.58 0.35
C HIS A 279 13.12 1.73 1.31
N ARG A 280 14.42 2.00 1.42
CA ARG A 280 14.95 3.12 2.22
C ARG A 280 14.39 4.45 1.75
N ASP A 281 14.35 4.68 0.45
CA ASP A 281 13.85 5.94 -0.10
C ASP A 281 12.33 6.09 0.09
N ALA A 282 11.56 5.00 0.01
CA ALA A 282 10.15 5.01 0.39
C ALA A 282 9.97 5.39 1.87
N LYS A 283 10.72 4.76 2.80
CA LYS A 283 10.75 5.10 4.22
C LYS A 283 11.03 6.59 4.44
N CYS A 284 12.04 7.11 3.73
CA CYS A 284 12.39 8.51 3.78
C CYS A 284 11.23 9.41 3.39
N LEU A 285 10.50 9.10 2.31
CA LEU A 285 9.36 9.92 1.91
C LEU A 285 8.24 9.94 2.96
N TYR A 286 7.93 8.82 3.62
CA TYR A 286 6.93 8.81 4.70
C TYR A 286 7.34 9.72 5.87
N ALA A 287 8.60 9.63 6.32
CA ALA A 287 9.11 10.48 7.39
C ALA A 287 9.15 11.97 6.99
N LEU A 288 9.51 12.27 5.74
CA LEU A 288 9.47 13.64 5.20
C LEU A 288 8.05 14.20 5.16
N ILE A 289 7.07 13.40 4.76
CA ILE A 289 5.65 13.78 4.78
C ILE A 289 5.20 14.05 6.21
N ALA A 290 5.56 13.19 7.16
CA ALA A 290 5.19 13.38 8.56
C ALA A 290 5.74 14.71 9.11
N SER A 291 7.02 15.01 8.83
CA SER A 291 7.67 16.29 9.14
C SER A 291 6.95 17.50 8.52
N LEU A 292 6.60 17.42 7.22
CA LEU A 292 5.91 18.49 6.51
C LEU A 292 4.50 18.74 7.04
N LEU A 293 3.74 17.67 7.30
CA LEU A 293 2.38 17.76 7.84
C LEU A 293 2.38 18.35 9.25
N LEU A 294 3.28 17.88 10.13
CA LEU A 294 3.43 18.44 11.48
C LEU A 294 3.80 19.93 11.42
N GLY A 295 4.73 20.30 10.52
CA GLY A 295 5.13 21.68 10.32
C GLY A 295 3.98 22.60 9.88
N GLN A 296 2.96 22.09 9.19
CA GLN A 296 1.75 22.86 8.86
C GLN A 296 0.80 22.96 10.06
N LEU A 297 0.60 21.87 10.80
CA LEU A 297 -0.22 21.88 12.02
C LEU A 297 0.30 22.86 13.08
N ASP A 298 1.62 23.08 13.14
CA ASP A 298 2.23 24.04 14.06
C ASP A 298 2.05 25.51 13.66
N ARG A 299 1.85 25.77 12.36
CA ARG A 299 1.75 27.13 11.80
C ARG A 299 0.32 27.60 11.70
N ASP A 300 -0.62 26.71 11.44
CA ASP A 300 -2.02 27.05 11.22
C ASP A 300 -2.84 27.02 12.53
N ASN A 301 -3.35 28.19 12.94
CA ASN A 301 -4.33 28.33 14.02
C ASN A 301 -5.76 27.94 13.59
N ASP A 302 -5.95 27.53 12.34
CA ASP A 302 -7.20 27.01 11.79
C ASP A 302 -6.83 25.78 10.95
N PRO A 303 -6.85 24.56 11.52
CA PRO A 303 -6.44 23.33 10.83
C PRO A 303 -7.34 23.13 9.61
N GLY A 304 -6.79 23.54 8.46
CA GLY A 304 -7.52 23.94 7.27
C GLY A 304 -8.56 22.92 6.78
N SER A 305 -9.68 23.48 6.32
CA SER A 305 -10.68 22.76 5.53
C SER A 305 -10.12 22.43 4.13
N GLY A 306 -9.21 21.45 4.01
CA GLY A 306 -8.68 21.08 2.70
C GLY A 306 -7.40 20.23 2.69
N PRO A 307 -6.85 19.99 1.49
CA PRO A 307 -5.60 19.25 1.29
C PRO A 307 -4.37 20.02 1.79
N PRO A 308 -3.20 19.37 1.99
CA PRO A 308 -1.99 19.98 2.53
C PRO A 308 -1.51 21.13 1.67
N LEU A 309 -1.01 22.20 2.27
CA LEU A 309 -0.60 23.40 1.54
C LEU A 309 0.75 23.21 0.83
N PRO A 310 1.04 23.97 -0.24
CA PRO A 310 2.37 24.00 -0.82
C PRO A 310 3.41 24.50 0.18
N GLU A 311 4.64 23.97 0.11
CA GLU A 311 5.75 24.37 0.97
C GLU A 311 6.83 25.11 0.15
N SER A 312 7.72 25.83 0.85
CA SER A 312 8.85 26.50 0.21
C SER A 312 9.76 25.46 -0.49
N PRO A 313 10.19 25.70 -1.74
CA PRO A 313 11.21 24.88 -2.41
C PRO A 313 12.53 24.78 -1.63
N GLU A 314 12.80 25.77 -0.78
CA GLU A 314 14.00 25.84 0.06
C GLU A 314 13.90 24.97 1.32
N ALA A 315 12.69 24.48 1.66
CA ALA A 315 12.53 23.54 2.76
C ALA A 315 13.34 22.27 2.47
N TRP A 316 14.20 21.89 3.43
CA TRP A 316 15.11 20.76 3.26
C TRP A 316 14.35 19.46 2.97
N GLN A 317 13.13 19.32 3.50
CA GLN A 317 12.26 18.18 3.26
C GLN A 317 11.87 18.06 1.79
N VAL A 318 11.43 19.17 1.18
CA VAL A 318 11.06 19.24 -0.23
C VAL A 318 12.29 18.96 -1.10
N ALA A 319 13.42 19.58 -0.80
CA ALA A 319 14.67 19.35 -1.53
C ALA A 319 15.13 17.88 -1.47
N LYS A 320 15.01 17.22 -0.31
CA LYS A 320 15.35 15.80 -0.13
C LYS A 320 14.38 14.88 -0.88
N ALA A 321 13.08 15.16 -0.83
CA ALA A 321 12.09 14.41 -1.60
C ALA A 321 12.33 14.53 -3.12
N VAL A 322 12.59 15.74 -3.63
CA VAL A 322 12.92 15.96 -5.04
C VAL A 322 14.18 15.20 -5.45
N ARG A 323 15.19 15.11 -4.57
CA ARG A 323 16.40 14.32 -4.82
C ARG A 323 16.09 12.82 -4.95
N ILE A 324 15.25 12.29 -4.07
CA ILE A 324 14.78 10.89 -4.12
C ILE A 324 14.04 10.62 -5.44
N LEU A 325 13.06 11.46 -5.79
CA LEU A 325 12.30 11.30 -7.03
C LEU A 325 13.19 11.41 -8.28
N LYS A 326 14.17 12.33 -8.29
CA LYS A 326 15.16 12.45 -9.38
C LYS A 326 16.02 11.19 -9.54
N ARG A 327 16.43 10.56 -8.43
CA ARG A 327 17.21 9.31 -8.43
C ARG A 327 16.44 8.17 -9.09
N HIS A 328 15.13 8.10 -8.86
CA HIS A 328 14.30 6.99 -9.33
C HIS A 328 13.59 7.21 -10.67
N LYS A 329 13.92 8.27 -11.41
CA LYS A 329 13.34 8.58 -12.73
C LYS A 329 13.33 7.41 -13.72
N ARG A 330 14.28 6.49 -13.61
CA ARG A 330 14.46 5.33 -14.52
C ARG A 330 14.50 3.98 -13.80
N THR A 331 14.19 3.95 -12.49
CA THR A 331 14.26 2.71 -11.70
C THR A 331 12.96 1.93 -11.88
N VAL A 332 13.05 0.72 -12.45
CA VAL A 332 11.88 -0.14 -12.67
C VAL A 332 11.33 -0.65 -11.35
N GLY A 333 12.20 -1.07 -10.41
CA GLY A 333 11.79 -1.54 -9.08
C GLY A 333 10.97 -0.50 -8.31
N TRP A 334 11.41 0.76 -8.33
CA TRP A 334 10.67 1.89 -7.73
C TRP A 334 9.25 2.03 -8.29
N THR A 335 9.13 1.96 -9.62
CA THR A 335 7.87 2.17 -10.33
C THR A 335 6.85 1.07 -10.04
N LYS A 336 7.31 -0.15 -9.74
CA LYS A 336 6.46 -1.29 -9.37
C LYS A 336 6.22 -1.43 -7.87
N CYS A 337 6.92 -0.65 -7.03
CA CYS A 337 6.85 -0.75 -5.58
C CYS A 337 5.64 0.03 -5.04
N PHE A 338 4.58 -0.68 -4.62
CA PHE A 338 3.31 -0.08 -4.24
C PHE A 338 3.38 0.81 -2.99
N ILE A 339 4.28 0.52 -2.04
CA ILE A 339 4.45 1.36 -0.83
C ILE A 339 4.91 2.77 -1.16
N GLY A 340 5.46 3.00 -2.36
CA GLY A 340 5.82 4.33 -2.86
C GLY A 340 4.64 5.13 -3.43
N ASN A 341 3.48 4.52 -3.67
CA ASN A 341 2.36 5.19 -4.34
C ASN A 341 1.80 6.35 -3.52
N TRP A 342 1.41 6.08 -2.26
CA TRP A 342 0.88 7.09 -1.35
C TRP A 342 1.86 8.23 -1.04
N PRO A 343 3.15 7.97 -0.74
CA PRO A 343 4.07 9.06 -0.43
C PRO A 343 4.41 9.92 -1.65
N VAL A 344 4.56 9.35 -2.85
CA VAL A 344 4.76 10.14 -4.09
C VAL A 344 3.56 11.03 -4.35
N TYR A 345 2.35 10.50 -4.18
CA TYR A 345 1.12 11.27 -4.29
C TYR A 345 1.07 12.42 -3.27
N THR A 346 1.28 12.11 -1.99
CA THR A 346 1.18 13.09 -0.91
C THR A 346 2.26 14.17 -0.99
N ILE A 347 3.48 13.81 -1.40
CA ILE A 347 4.55 14.81 -1.55
C ILE A 347 4.21 15.86 -2.62
N GLY A 348 3.43 15.48 -3.63
CA GLY A 348 2.98 16.38 -4.69
C GLY A 348 2.21 17.60 -4.19
N PHE A 349 1.52 17.50 -3.06
CA PHE A 349 0.79 18.63 -2.48
C PHE A 349 1.72 19.72 -1.95
N PHE A 350 2.93 19.38 -1.53
CA PHE A 350 3.91 20.35 -1.05
C PHE A 350 4.68 21.04 -2.18
N MET A 351 4.53 20.58 -3.43
CA MET A 351 5.30 21.11 -4.58
C MET A 351 4.72 22.40 -5.12
N THR A 352 5.54 23.46 -5.14
CA THR A 352 5.22 24.78 -5.72
C THR A 352 5.78 24.97 -7.13
N ALA A 353 7.01 24.50 -7.38
CA ALA A 353 7.67 24.66 -8.67
C ALA A 353 7.09 23.71 -9.74
N SER A 354 6.79 24.23 -10.93
CA SER A 354 6.23 23.43 -12.04
C SER A 354 7.12 22.24 -12.43
N GLN A 355 8.44 22.39 -12.32
CA GLN A 355 9.39 21.30 -12.60
C GLN A 355 9.27 20.14 -11.61
N ASP A 356 9.01 20.43 -10.33
CA ASP A 356 8.86 19.41 -9.30
C ASP A 356 7.47 18.78 -9.34
N GLN A 357 6.44 19.55 -9.72
CA GLN A 357 5.12 19.00 -10.04
C GLN A 357 5.19 18.04 -11.24
N GLU A 358 5.92 18.39 -12.30
CA GLU A 358 6.13 17.51 -13.47
C GLU A 358 6.85 16.22 -13.06
N LEU A 359 7.83 16.31 -12.17
CA LEU A 359 8.53 15.14 -11.65
C LEU A 359 7.59 14.15 -10.96
N VAL A 360 6.65 14.63 -10.14
CA VAL A 360 5.65 13.80 -9.48
C VAL A 360 4.64 13.25 -10.48
N ARG A 361 4.17 14.08 -11.43
CA ARG A 361 3.25 13.69 -12.51
C ARG A 361 3.82 12.53 -13.34
N ASP A 362 5.08 12.64 -13.75
CA ASP A 362 5.80 11.62 -14.51
C ASP A 362 5.98 10.33 -13.70
N ASP A 363 6.26 10.43 -12.40
CA ASP A 363 6.41 9.25 -11.54
C ASP A 363 5.08 8.51 -11.38
N LEU A 364 3.99 9.22 -11.08
CA LEU A 364 2.65 8.63 -10.98
C LEU A 364 2.18 8.04 -12.32
N GLN A 365 2.47 8.71 -13.45
CA GLN A 365 2.12 8.16 -14.76
C GLN A 365 2.87 6.85 -15.04
N ARG A 366 4.19 6.80 -14.81
CA ARG A 366 4.97 5.57 -14.97
C ARG A 366 4.45 4.44 -14.07
N ARG A 367 4.05 4.76 -12.83
CA ARG A 367 3.44 3.80 -11.89
C ARG A 367 2.11 3.26 -12.44
N CYS A 368 1.24 4.14 -12.95
CA CYS A 368 0.00 3.72 -13.62
C CYS A 368 0.29 2.73 -14.76
N ASP A 369 1.23 3.07 -15.64
CA ASP A 369 1.54 2.27 -16.83
C ASP A 369 2.19 0.92 -16.47
N ALA A 370 3.04 0.90 -15.44
CA ALA A 370 3.77 -0.32 -15.04
C ALA A 370 2.95 -1.27 -14.17
N MET A 371 2.06 -0.73 -13.32
CA MET A 371 1.29 -1.51 -12.36
C MET A 371 -0.13 -1.82 -12.84
N GLY A 372 -0.65 -1.08 -13.82
CA GLY A 372 -2.06 -1.18 -14.22
C GLY A 372 -3.00 -1.04 -13.03
N SER A 373 -2.83 0.01 -12.22
CA SER A 373 -3.55 0.20 -10.95
C SER A 373 -4.43 1.45 -10.97
N ALA A 374 -5.73 1.26 -10.77
CA ALA A 374 -6.71 2.33 -10.67
C ALA A 374 -6.47 3.25 -9.46
N GLN A 375 -5.87 2.75 -8.37
CA GLN A 375 -5.52 3.57 -7.21
C GLN A 375 -4.54 4.68 -7.58
N VAL A 376 -3.48 4.35 -8.33
CA VAL A 376 -2.48 5.35 -8.75
C VAL A 376 -3.11 6.36 -9.70
N ALA A 377 -4.03 5.92 -10.57
CA ALA A 377 -4.78 6.81 -11.44
C ALA A 377 -5.65 7.80 -10.64
N ARG A 378 -6.30 7.34 -9.56
CA ARG A 378 -7.07 8.21 -8.65
C ARG A 378 -6.18 9.23 -7.94
N PHE A 379 -5.03 8.80 -7.40
CA PHE A 379 -4.04 9.69 -6.79
C PHE A 379 -3.57 10.78 -7.76
N LYS A 380 -3.22 10.40 -8.99
CA LYS A 380 -2.82 11.35 -10.02
C LYS A 380 -3.94 12.36 -10.32
N GLN A 381 -5.16 11.89 -10.55
CA GLN A 381 -6.31 12.77 -10.85
C GLN A 381 -6.61 13.74 -9.71
N ASP A 382 -6.53 13.27 -8.47
CA ASP A 382 -6.74 14.10 -7.29
C ASP A 382 -5.72 15.25 -7.20
N LEU A 383 -4.45 14.92 -7.41
CA LEU A 383 -3.36 15.88 -7.39
C LEU A 383 -3.47 16.92 -8.53
N GLU A 384 -3.81 16.48 -9.75
CA GLU A 384 -4.03 17.40 -10.88
C GLU A 384 -5.18 18.38 -10.61
N LYS A 385 -6.27 17.92 -9.99
CA LYS A 385 -7.39 18.79 -9.62
C LYS A 385 -6.94 19.89 -8.67
N VAL A 386 -6.17 19.54 -7.64
CA VAL A 386 -5.68 20.51 -6.65
C VAL A 386 -4.67 21.47 -7.26
N TRP A 387 -3.76 20.99 -8.11
CA TRP A 387 -2.83 21.87 -8.82
C TRP A 387 -3.55 22.84 -9.77
N ALA A 388 -4.59 22.40 -10.48
CA ALA A 388 -5.41 23.27 -11.33
C ALA A 388 -6.13 24.35 -10.50
N GLN A 389 -6.79 23.96 -9.40
CA GLN A 389 -7.45 24.89 -8.48
C GLN A 389 -6.50 25.95 -7.94
N ARG A 390 -5.27 25.56 -7.56
CA ARG A 390 -4.24 26.50 -7.06
C ARG A 390 -3.75 27.49 -8.10
N ARG A 391 -3.77 27.13 -9.38
CA ARG A 391 -3.43 28.04 -10.49
C ARG A 391 -4.58 28.99 -10.85
N GLY A 392 -5.78 28.77 -10.31
CA GLY A 392 -6.99 29.47 -10.74
C GLY A 392 -7.55 28.95 -12.06
N ASP A 393 -7.09 27.77 -12.52
CA ASP A 393 -7.62 27.11 -13.70
C ASP A 393 -8.99 26.52 -13.33
N SER A 394 -10.07 27.02 -13.95
CA SER A 394 -11.40 26.40 -13.81
C SER A 394 -11.36 25.05 -14.56
N ILE A 395 -11.65 23.95 -13.86
CA ILE A 395 -11.71 22.58 -14.42
C ILE A 395 -12.97 22.42 -15.27
#